data_AF-A0A932VLU4-F1
#
_entry.id   AF-A0A932VLU4-F1
#
_cell.length_a   1.000
_cell.length_b   1.000
_cell.length_c   1.000
_cell.angle_alpha   90.00
_cell.angle_beta   90.00
_cell.angle_gamma   90.00
#
_symmetry.space_group_name_H-M   'P 1'
#
loop_
_entity.id
_entity.type
_entity.pdbx_description
1 polymer ?
#
loop_
_entity_poly.entity_id
_entity_poly.type
_entity_poly.pdbx_seq_one_letter_code
_entity_poly.pdbx_strand_id
1 'polypeptide(L)'
;MKKHKLKSNEKLIEVNFTKKNSRLPLTKNNLSEYNKIKIVDYIYPLTKLSKKIFSIKDHVNLSGINPLKGPNFVSLTDTYSSKKGVIVAGLKNGVHPNDKEKKILLNVGVQAYCYNLVPTAILAASLGLQIKAIGIVKSR
;
A
#
# COMPACT_ATOMS: atom_id res chain seq x y z
N MET A 1 -15.80 29.76 -26.13
CA MET A 1 -15.47 29.78 -24.69
C MET A 1 -14.53 28.63 -24.35
N LYS A 2 -13.23 28.88 -24.14
CA LYS A 2 -12.27 27.86 -23.68
C LYS A 2 -12.47 27.66 -22.17
N LYS A 3 -12.95 26.49 -21.75
CA LYS A 3 -13.00 26.11 -20.33
C LYS A 3 -11.56 25.98 -19.82
N HIS A 4 -11.08 26.96 -19.07
CA HIS A 4 -9.86 26.81 -18.29
C HIS A 4 -10.08 25.72 -17.25
N LYS A 5 -9.50 24.55 -17.49
CA LYS A 5 -9.42 23.46 -16.51
C LYS A 5 -8.48 23.95 -15.41
N LEU A 6 -9.06 24.48 -14.33
CA LEU A 6 -8.33 24.81 -13.10
C LEU A 6 -7.52 23.57 -12.72
N LYS A 7 -6.18 23.66 -12.81
CA LYS A 7 -5.28 22.65 -12.27
C LYS A 7 -5.51 22.66 -10.77
N SER A 8 -6.27 21.70 -10.25
CA SER A 8 -6.35 21.47 -8.80
C SER A 8 -4.92 21.30 -8.30
N ASN A 9 -4.48 22.13 -7.36
CA ASN A 9 -3.19 21.95 -6.69
C ASN A 9 -3.17 20.57 -6.03
N GLU A 10 -2.49 19.61 -6.66
CA GLU A 10 -2.37 18.25 -6.14
C GLU A 10 -1.46 18.29 -4.91
N LYS A 11 -2.04 18.10 -3.73
CA LYS A 11 -1.31 18.00 -2.47
C LYS A 11 -1.11 16.53 -2.12
N LEU A 12 0.16 16.14 -1.92
CA LEU A 12 0.61 14.77 -1.68
C LEU A 12 1.18 14.62 -0.27
N ILE A 13 0.78 13.58 0.45
CA ILE A 13 1.45 13.15 1.70
C ILE A 13 2.35 11.96 1.39
N GLU A 14 3.54 11.90 1.97
CA GLU A 14 4.39 10.70 1.94
C GLU A 14 4.44 10.03 3.31
N VAL A 15 4.11 8.74 3.35
CA VAL A 15 4.34 7.85 4.49
C VAL A 15 5.43 6.85 4.09
N ASN A 16 6.54 6.84 4.84
CA ASN A 16 7.72 6.08 4.47
C ASN A 16 8.21 5.20 5.62
N PHE A 17 7.85 3.91 5.58
CA PHE A 17 8.17 2.89 6.58
C PHE A 17 9.61 2.35 6.50
N THR A 18 10.43 2.84 5.56
CA THR A 18 11.84 2.45 5.47
C THR A 18 12.76 3.35 6.30
N LYS A 19 12.20 4.32 7.04
CA LYS A 19 12.95 5.25 7.91
C LYS A 19 12.66 4.93 9.39
N LYS A 20 13.67 5.07 10.26
CA LYS A 20 13.64 4.70 11.70
C LYS A 20 12.51 5.35 12.54
N ASN A 21 11.88 6.43 12.06
CA ASN A 21 10.82 7.18 12.77
C ASN A 21 9.54 7.36 11.95
N SER A 22 9.16 6.35 11.17
CA SER A 22 7.93 6.39 10.38
C SER A 22 6.69 6.27 11.27
N ARG A 23 6.02 7.39 11.57
CA ARG A 23 4.67 7.40 12.14
C ARG A 23 3.66 7.61 11.03
N LEU A 24 2.47 7.02 11.16
CA LEU A 24 1.28 7.38 10.39
C LEU A 24 0.76 8.72 10.92
N PRO A 25 0.84 9.83 10.17
CA PRO A 25 0.31 11.12 10.64
C PRO A 25 -1.16 11.30 10.23
N LEU A 26 -1.88 10.21 9.92
CA LEU A 26 -3.18 10.28 9.27
C LEU A 26 -4.32 10.30 10.30
N THR A 27 -4.73 11.49 10.72
CA THR A 27 -6.02 11.73 11.39
C THR A 27 -6.93 12.54 10.46
N LYS A 28 -8.25 12.25 10.43
CA LYS A 28 -9.23 12.93 9.53
C LYS A 28 -9.09 14.46 9.52
N ASN A 29 -8.79 15.08 10.66
CA ASN A 29 -8.72 16.54 10.80
C ASN A 29 -7.54 17.20 10.07
N ASN A 30 -6.50 16.46 9.68
CA ASN A 30 -5.29 17.00 9.02
C ASN A 30 -5.22 16.70 7.51
N LEU A 31 -6.28 16.10 6.94
CA LEU A 31 -6.21 15.47 5.60
C LEU A 31 -7.15 16.08 4.56
N SER A 32 -8.00 17.04 4.94
CA SER A 32 -8.93 17.70 4.02
C SER A 32 -8.24 18.41 2.85
N GLU A 33 -6.97 18.77 3.01
CA GLU A 33 -6.19 19.44 1.97
C GLU A 33 -5.55 18.49 0.95
N TYR A 34 -5.49 17.18 1.23
CA TYR A 34 -4.74 16.22 0.44
C TYR A 34 -5.67 15.30 -0.35
N ASN A 35 -5.33 15.04 -1.61
CA ASN A 35 -6.07 14.12 -2.47
C ASN A 35 -5.24 12.91 -2.90
N LYS A 36 -3.94 12.89 -2.57
CA LYS A 36 -3.01 11.81 -2.89
C LYS A 36 -2.16 11.43 -1.69
N ILE A 37 -1.80 10.16 -1.62
CA ILE A 37 -0.81 9.64 -0.68
C ILE A 37 0.21 8.76 -1.42
N LYS A 38 1.47 8.92 -1.04
CA LYS A 38 2.56 8.02 -1.42
C LYS A 38 2.92 7.18 -0.21
N ILE A 39 2.81 5.86 -0.36
CA ILE A 39 3.19 4.90 0.68
C ILE A 39 4.45 4.19 0.21
N VAL A 40 5.52 4.28 0.98
CA VAL A 40 6.78 3.57 0.74
C VAL A 40 6.99 2.59 1.88
N ASP A 41 7.12 1.30 1.57
CA ASP A 41 7.41 0.25 2.55
C ASP A 41 8.47 -0.71 2.00
N TYR A 42 9.06 -1.49 2.88
CA TYR A 42 9.83 -2.66 2.47
C TYR A 42 8.88 -3.75 1.98
N ILE A 43 9.29 -4.42 0.90
CA ILE A 43 8.70 -5.67 0.44
C ILE A 43 9.72 -6.79 0.53
N TYR A 44 9.25 -7.95 0.96
CA TYR A 44 10.07 -9.14 1.13
C TYR A 44 9.71 -10.12 0.00
N PRO A 45 10.63 -10.39 -0.93
CA PRO A 45 10.33 -11.18 -2.11
C PRO A 45 9.98 -12.64 -1.74
N LEU A 46 8.93 -13.16 -2.37
CA LEU A 46 8.60 -14.59 -2.36
C LEU A 46 9.24 -15.34 -3.54
N THR A 47 9.60 -14.59 -4.59
CA THR A 47 10.28 -15.06 -5.79
C THR A 47 11.37 -14.06 -6.21
N LYS A 48 12.22 -14.43 -7.17
CA LYS A 48 13.25 -13.53 -7.70
C LYS A 48 12.59 -12.33 -8.38
N LEU A 49 12.88 -11.13 -7.88
CA LEU A 49 12.45 -9.87 -8.47
C LEU A 49 13.62 -9.20 -9.20
N SER A 50 13.38 -8.70 -10.41
CA SER A 50 14.43 -8.17 -11.31
C SER A 50 14.94 -6.77 -10.95
N LYS A 51 14.24 -6.04 -10.09
CA LYS A 51 14.55 -4.66 -9.71
C LYS A 51 14.60 -4.52 -8.19
N LYS A 52 15.13 -3.40 -7.70
CA LYS A 52 15.13 -3.07 -6.27
C LYS A 52 13.89 -2.33 -5.80
N ILE A 53 13.12 -1.75 -6.72
CA ILE A 53 11.95 -0.93 -6.43
C ILE A 53 10.82 -1.32 -7.38
N PHE A 54 9.62 -1.50 -6.83
CA PHE A 54 8.41 -1.81 -7.58
C PHE A 54 7.24 -0.92 -7.16
N SER A 55 6.37 -0.61 -8.11
CA SER A 55 5.02 -0.16 -7.78
C SER A 55 4.20 -1.34 -7.29
N ILE A 56 3.30 -1.09 -6.34
CA ILE A 56 2.29 -2.06 -5.93
C ILE A 56 1.07 -1.85 -6.80
N LYS A 57 0.59 -2.93 -7.42
CA LYS A 57 -0.62 -2.89 -8.27
C LYS A 57 -1.85 -3.43 -7.56
N ASP A 58 -1.66 -4.35 -6.61
CA ASP A 58 -2.73 -4.94 -5.84
C ASP A 58 -2.21 -5.59 -4.55
N HIS A 59 -3.13 -6.00 -3.68
CA HIS A 59 -2.79 -6.65 -2.42
C HIS A 59 -3.75 -7.78 -2.01
N VAL A 60 -3.27 -8.66 -1.14
CA VAL A 60 -4.09 -9.58 -0.35
C VAL A 60 -3.84 -9.28 1.13
N ASN A 61 -4.89 -8.98 1.90
CA ASN A 61 -4.74 -8.70 3.33
C ASN A 61 -4.85 -9.99 4.16
N LEU A 62 -3.72 -10.50 4.64
CA LEU A 62 -3.63 -11.67 5.53
C LEU A 62 -3.14 -11.29 6.94
N SER A 63 -3.11 -9.99 7.26
CA SER A 63 -2.57 -9.50 8.53
C SER A 63 -3.53 -9.74 9.71
N GLY A 64 -4.79 -10.05 9.43
CA GLY A 64 -5.87 -10.04 10.42
C GLY A 64 -6.21 -8.65 10.95
N ILE A 65 -5.61 -7.59 10.39
CA ILE A 65 -5.81 -6.20 10.80
C ILE A 65 -6.69 -5.50 9.78
N ASN A 66 -7.77 -4.88 10.27
CA ASN A 66 -8.54 -3.86 9.56
C ASN A 66 -8.42 -2.55 10.35
N PRO A 67 -7.86 -1.47 9.78
CA PRO A 67 -7.69 -0.19 10.48
C PRO A 67 -9.02 0.56 10.71
N LEU A 68 -10.09 0.15 10.04
CA LEU A 68 -11.39 0.83 10.12
C LEU A 68 -12.19 0.28 11.31
N LYS A 69 -12.76 1.18 12.11
CA LYS A 69 -13.62 0.84 13.26
C LYS A 69 -15.09 1.06 12.91
N GLY A 70 -15.97 0.16 13.32
CA GLY A 70 -17.42 0.29 13.10
C GLY A 70 -17.86 0.00 11.65
N PRO A 71 -19.12 0.32 11.29
CA PRO A 71 -19.73 -0.04 10.01
C PRO A 71 -19.22 0.84 8.86
N ASN A 72 -17.96 0.69 8.48
CA ASN A 72 -17.34 1.39 7.36
C ASN A 72 -17.18 0.45 6.16
N PHE A 73 -17.98 0.68 5.12
CA PHE A 73 -17.91 -0.07 3.87
C PHE A 73 -17.15 0.75 2.83
N VAL A 74 -15.91 0.34 2.55
CA VAL A 74 -15.00 1.03 1.62
C VAL A 74 -14.71 0.09 0.46
N SER A 75 -14.92 0.55 -0.77
CA SER A 75 -14.46 -0.19 -1.94
C SER A 75 -12.93 -0.16 -2.00
N LEU A 76 -12.33 -1.34 -2.09
CA LEU A 76 -10.89 -1.52 -2.31
C LEU A 76 -10.58 -1.89 -3.77
N THR A 77 -11.57 -1.83 -4.65
CA THR A 77 -11.34 -2.00 -6.09
C THR A 77 -10.44 -0.88 -6.58
N ASP A 78 -9.39 -1.22 -7.33
CA ASP A 78 -8.45 -0.26 -7.89
C ASP A 78 -7.79 0.67 -6.83
N THR A 79 -7.56 0.14 -5.63
CA THR A 79 -6.94 0.86 -4.49
C THR A 79 -5.68 1.62 -4.91
N TYR A 80 -4.83 1.02 -5.76
CA TYR A 80 -3.55 1.59 -6.16
C TYR A 80 -3.62 2.25 -7.55
N SER A 81 -2.97 3.41 -7.69
CA SER A 81 -2.93 4.14 -8.96
C SER A 81 -2.15 3.41 -10.06
N SER A 82 -1.30 2.44 -9.73
CA SER A 82 -0.48 1.73 -10.71
C SER A 82 -1.15 0.44 -11.17
N LYS A 83 -1.40 0.30 -12.48
CA LYS A 83 -1.88 -0.96 -13.08
C LYS A 83 -0.77 -1.98 -13.36
N LYS A 84 0.49 -1.53 -13.33
CA LYS A 84 1.69 -2.36 -13.52
C LYS A 84 2.47 -2.44 -12.21
N GLY A 85 2.99 -3.60 -11.85
CA GLY A 85 3.68 -3.77 -10.58
C GLY A 85 3.55 -5.16 -10.02
N VAL A 86 3.85 -5.28 -8.73
CA VAL A 86 3.75 -6.53 -7.97
C VAL A 86 2.48 -6.56 -7.13
N ILE A 87 1.97 -7.76 -6.90
CA ILE A 87 0.93 -8.02 -5.89
C ILE A 87 1.63 -8.39 -4.59
N VAL A 88 1.18 -7.79 -3.49
CA VAL A 88 1.76 -8.02 -2.15
C VAL A 88 0.77 -8.65 -1.19
N ALA A 89 1.23 -9.55 -0.33
CA ALA A 89 0.48 -9.96 0.85
C ALA A 89 0.82 -9.04 2.03
N GLY A 90 -0.20 -8.47 2.67
CA GLY A 90 -0.04 -7.83 3.97
C GLY A 90 -0.05 -8.89 5.06
N LEU A 91 1.05 -9.06 5.79
CA LEU A 91 1.15 -10.01 6.90
C LEU A 91 1.19 -9.28 8.24
N LYS A 92 0.94 -10.02 9.32
CA LYS A 92 1.18 -9.53 10.68
C LYS A 92 2.68 -9.30 10.88
N ASN A 93 3.05 -8.23 11.60
CA ASN A 93 4.45 -7.91 11.90
C ASN A 93 5.19 -9.11 12.50
N GLY A 94 6.35 -9.42 11.93
CA GLY A 94 7.21 -10.54 12.38
C GLY A 94 6.77 -11.92 11.89
N VAL A 95 5.65 -12.04 11.19
CA VAL A 95 5.23 -13.31 10.58
C VAL A 95 5.88 -13.46 9.21
N HIS A 96 6.59 -14.57 9.04
CA HIS A 96 7.27 -14.94 7.81
C HIS A 96 6.67 -16.22 7.23
N PRO A 97 6.27 -16.25 5.95
CA PRO A 97 5.71 -17.45 5.37
C PRO A 97 6.79 -18.53 5.28
N ASN A 98 6.45 -19.77 5.65
CA ASN A 98 7.28 -20.94 5.41
C ASN A 98 7.23 -21.36 3.92
N ASP A 99 8.01 -22.35 3.50
CA ASP A 99 8.11 -22.70 2.08
C ASP A 99 6.80 -23.21 1.47
N LYS A 100 5.96 -23.88 2.25
CA LYS A 100 4.62 -24.30 1.80
C LYS A 100 3.71 -23.10 1.61
N GLU A 101 3.70 -22.17 2.56
CA GLU A 101 2.92 -20.93 2.48
C GLU A 101 3.40 -20.02 1.35
N LYS A 102 4.72 -19.92 1.11
CA LYS A 102 5.27 -19.19 -0.04
C LYS A 102 4.73 -19.74 -1.37
N LYS A 103 4.67 -21.06 -1.52
CA LYS A 103 4.10 -21.71 -2.73
C LYS A 103 2.62 -21.36 -2.91
N ILE A 104 1.84 -21.38 -1.83
CA ILE A 104 0.42 -21.00 -1.86
C ILE A 104 0.27 -19.54 -2.30
N LEU A 105 1.04 -18.62 -1.70
CA LEU A 105 1.02 -17.20 -2.03
C LEU A 105 1.42 -16.93 -3.49
N LEU A 106 2.46 -17.60 -3.98
CA LEU A 106 2.88 -17.50 -5.38
C LEU A 106 1.80 -17.99 -6.35
N ASN A 107 1.11 -19.10 -6.01
CA ASN A 107 0.04 -19.65 -6.84
C ASN A 107 -1.15 -18.72 -6.98
N VAL A 108 -1.46 -17.91 -5.97
CA VAL A 108 -2.50 -16.86 -6.04
C VAL A 108 -2.00 -15.54 -6.61
N GLY A 109 -0.77 -15.51 -7.15
CA GLY A 109 -0.19 -14.36 -7.85
C GLY A 109 0.53 -13.35 -6.96
N VAL A 110 0.66 -13.60 -5.65
CA VAL A 110 1.43 -12.73 -4.74
C VAL A 110 2.93 -12.94 -4.98
N GLN A 111 3.67 -11.85 -5.13
CA GLN A 111 5.10 -11.89 -5.51
C GLN A 111 6.02 -11.48 -4.35
N ALA A 112 5.48 -10.76 -3.36
CA ALA A 112 6.19 -10.34 -2.17
C ALA A 112 5.21 -10.17 -1.01
N TYR A 113 5.70 -10.01 0.21
CA TYR A 113 4.87 -9.60 1.34
C TYR A 113 5.39 -8.31 1.99
N CYS A 114 4.52 -7.64 2.72
CA CYS A 114 4.79 -6.41 3.46
C CYS A 114 4.02 -6.42 4.78
N TYR A 115 4.25 -5.39 5.59
CA TYR A 115 3.74 -5.34 6.96
C TYR A 115 2.82 -4.15 7.18
N ASN A 116 3.23 -2.95 6.75
CA ASN A 116 2.53 -1.71 7.08
C ASN A 116 1.75 -1.14 5.89
N LEU A 117 2.19 -1.46 4.67
CA LEU A 117 1.63 -0.90 3.44
C LEU A 117 0.14 -1.20 3.29
N VAL A 118 -0.29 -2.44 3.50
CA VAL A 118 -1.69 -2.86 3.27
C VAL A 118 -2.66 -2.20 4.24
N PRO A 119 -2.48 -2.27 5.58
CA PRO A 119 -3.32 -1.52 6.50
C PRO A 119 -3.33 -0.01 6.22
N THR A 120 -2.18 0.57 5.86
CA THR A 120 -2.11 1.99 5.52
C THR A 120 -2.90 2.33 4.26
N ALA A 121 -2.86 1.47 3.24
CA ALA A 121 -3.61 1.65 2.00
C ALA A 121 -5.12 1.56 2.24
N ILE A 122 -5.58 0.63 3.08
CA ILE A 122 -7.01 0.50 3.45
C ILE A 122 -7.49 1.77 4.16
N LEU A 123 -6.72 2.27 5.13
CA LEU A 123 -7.04 3.53 5.82
C LEU A 123 -7.08 4.70 4.84
N ALA A 124 -6.08 4.83 3.96
CA ALA A 124 -6.04 5.89 2.97
C ALA A 124 -7.23 5.83 1.98
N ALA A 125 -7.62 4.63 1.55
CA ALA A 125 -8.78 4.43 0.68
C ALA A 125 -10.08 4.88 1.37
N SER A 126 -10.23 4.59 2.66
CA SER A 126 -11.40 5.05 3.45
C SER A 126 -11.50 6.57 3.58
N LEU A 127 -10.38 7.26 3.35
CA LEU A 127 -10.28 8.72 3.39
C LEU A 127 -10.40 9.34 1.98
N GLY A 128 -10.66 8.53 0.95
CA GLY A 128 -10.80 8.99 -0.43
C GLY A 128 -9.50 9.42 -1.11
N LEU A 129 -8.34 9.03 -0.56
CA LEU A 129 -7.04 9.40 -1.12
C LEU A 129 -6.67 8.48 -2.29
N GLN A 130 -6.09 9.04 -3.35
CA GLN A 130 -5.45 8.24 -4.39
C GLN A 130 -4.09 7.72 -3.92
N ILE A 131 -3.85 6.42 -4.04
CA ILE A 131 -2.70 5.76 -3.41
C ILE A 131 -1.63 5.40 -4.44
N LYS A 132 -0.46 6.03 -4.31
CA LYS A 132 0.77 5.61 -4.98
C LYS A 132 1.62 4.77 -4.03
N ALA A 133 1.58 3.46 -4.17
CA ALA A 133 2.34 2.54 -3.33
C ALA A 133 3.64 2.07 -3.99
N ILE A 134 4.74 2.11 -3.23
CA ILE A 134 6.08 1.74 -3.67
C ILE A 134 6.67 0.73 -2.67
N GLY A 135 7.06 -0.43 -3.19
CA GLY A 135 7.80 -1.45 -2.44
C GLY A 135 9.30 -1.36 -2.74
N ILE A 136 10.12 -1.24 -1.69
CA ILE A 136 11.57 -1.39 -1.76
C ILE A 136 11.92 -2.82 -1.40
N VAL A 137 12.56 -3.55 -2.31
CA VAL A 137 12.96 -4.95 -2.09
C VAL A 137 13.99 -4.98 -0.97
N LYS A 138 13.64 -5.63 0.14
CA LYS A 138 14.58 -5.91 1.21
C LYS A 138 15.28 -7.23 0.91
N SER A 139 16.56 -7.16 0.61
CA SER A 139 17.42 -8.34 0.55
C SER A 139 17.38 -9.03 1.92
N ARG A 140 17.16 -10.35 1.91
CA ARG A 140 17.36 -11.19 3.09
C ARG A 140 18.81 -11.18 3.49
#